data_AF-A0AAF0EMQ1-F1
#
_entry.id   AF-A0AAF0EMQ1-F1
#
_cell.length_a   1.000
_cell.length_b   1.000
_cell.length_c   1.000
_cell.angle_alpha   90.00
_cell.angle_beta   90.00
_cell.angle_gamma   90.00
#
_symmetry.space_group_name_H-M   'P 1'
#
loop_
_entity.id
_entity.type
_entity.pdbx_description
1 polymer ?
#
loop_
_entity_poly.entity_id
_entity_poly.type
_entity_poly.pdbx_seq_one_letter_code
_entity_poly.pdbx_strand_id
1 'polypeptide(L)'
;MAAAAGFWAHAHGPLVTLVFGSSAAQHAALARVESFYESATHAGTYLSWDEARRARLCQGYEAYNLPMDSVREWLTAMRAAIGTEEDPETDVPWWKAHCSPEEQALLAYLSEQGALTPEGGTGAHSYLISALVKRADEALEHERLHALYYLSPSYRALLNELWASLPKAIASAIQFDLQMRGYREDVWRDELGAYLGVRGPHTRRKDPCQEFGNKSASACAEVRRTLLERIPTCWKEDVGLEEATLQLPPSYIDQARQALGPPRPPSAPARRGRPGRR
;
A
#
# COMPACT_ATOMS: atom_id res chain seq x y z
N MET A 1 -10.11 3.72 -16.32
CA MET A 1 -9.94 4.22 -14.93
C MET A 1 -11.20 3.87 -14.15
N ALA A 2 -11.13 2.89 -13.24
CA ALA A 2 -12.32 2.27 -12.65
C ALA A 2 -12.82 2.99 -11.38
N ALA A 3 -13.42 4.17 -11.53
CA ALA A 3 -14.08 4.86 -10.42
C ALA A 3 -15.29 4.10 -9.82
N ALA A 4 -15.81 3.09 -10.54
CA ALA A 4 -17.00 2.33 -10.16
C ALA A 4 -16.84 1.44 -8.91
N ALA A 5 -15.60 1.20 -8.45
CA ALA A 5 -15.29 0.25 -7.38
C ALA A 5 -14.79 0.91 -6.09
N GLY A 6 -14.98 2.22 -5.94
CA GLY A 6 -14.53 2.96 -4.75
C GLY A 6 -13.01 3.16 -4.66
N PHE A 7 -12.27 2.84 -5.73
CA PHE A 7 -10.85 3.11 -5.86
C PHE A 7 -10.48 3.75 -7.20
N TRP A 8 -9.32 4.36 -7.23
CA TRP A 8 -8.69 4.96 -8.39
C TRP A 8 -7.32 4.33 -8.57
N ALA A 9 -7.06 3.74 -9.73
CA ALA A 9 -5.91 2.87 -9.94
C ALA A 9 -5.00 3.35 -11.07
N HIS A 10 -3.70 3.17 -10.87
CA HIS A 10 -2.67 3.42 -11.86
C HIS A 10 -1.59 2.35 -11.78
N ALA A 11 -1.28 1.75 -12.92
CA ALA A 11 -0.20 0.80 -13.06
C ALA A 11 0.96 1.48 -13.78
N HIS A 12 2.15 1.44 -13.19
CA HIS A 12 3.35 2.12 -13.69
C HIS A 12 4.60 1.34 -13.28
N GLY A 13 5.34 0.85 -14.28
CA GLY A 13 6.45 -0.06 -14.04
C GLY A 13 6.01 -1.30 -13.23
N PRO A 14 6.73 -1.69 -12.16
CA PRO A 14 6.37 -2.84 -11.34
C PRO A 14 5.20 -2.59 -10.39
N LEU A 15 4.72 -1.34 -10.26
CA LEU A 15 3.75 -0.98 -9.24
C LEU A 15 2.32 -0.89 -9.80
N VAL A 16 1.38 -1.46 -9.06
CA VAL A 16 -0.04 -1.10 -9.10
C VAL A 16 -0.34 -0.24 -7.88
N THR A 17 -0.72 1.01 -8.11
CA THR A 17 -1.11 1.94 -7.04
C THR A 17 -2.61 2.13 -7.01
N LEU A 18 -3.20 1.87 -5.84
CA LEU A 18 -4.64 2.01 -5.59
C LEU A 18 -4.90 3.13 -4.57
N VAL A 19 -5.79 4.05 -4.91
CA VAL A 19 -6.25 5.11 -4.00
C VAL A 19 -7.72 4.89 -3.70
N PHE A 20 -8.08 4.71 -2.44
CA PHE A 20 -9.45 4.41 -2.01
C PHE A 20 -10.15 5.62 -1.42
N GLY A 21 -11.45 5.77 -1.70
CA GLY A 21 -12.28 6.84 -1.14
C GLY A 21 -12.62 6.63 0.34
N SER A 22 -12.67 5.37 0.78
CA SER A 22 -13.04 5.01 2.14
C SER A 22 -12.29 3.78 2.63
N SER A 23 -12.11 3.69 3.96
CA SER A 23 -11.54 2.51 4.62
C SER A 23 -12.41 1.27 4.41
N ALA A 24 -13.73 1.43 4.33
CA ALA A 24 -14.64 0.31 4.05
C ALA A 24 -14.38 -0.31 2.66
N ALA A 25 -14.24 0.52 1.62
CA ALA A 25 -13.96 0.03 0.26
C ALA A 25 -12.56 -0.61 0.17
N GLN A 26 -11.55 0.02 0.78
CA GLN A 26 -10.19 -0.54 0.82
C GLN A 26 -10.17 -1.90 1.51
N HIS A 27 -10.80 -1.99 2.68
CA HIS A 27 -10.89 -3.22 3.45
C HIS A 27 -11.66 -4.31 2.68
N ALA A 28 -12.80 -3.97 2.07
CA ALA A 28 -13.60 -4.91 1.29
C ALA A 28 -12.85 -5.46 0.05
N ALA A 29 -11.91 -4.70 -0.50
CA ALA A 29 -11.11 -5.11 -1.65
C ALA A 29 -9.86 -5.92 -1.26
N LEU A 30 -9.20 -5.57 -0.15
CA LEU A 30 -7.82 -6.03 0.12
C LEU A 30 -7.67 -6.89 1.38
N ALA A 31 -8.59 -6.83 2.35
CA ALA A 31 -8.33 -7.43 3.67
C ALA A 31 -8.10 -8.93 3.65
N ARG A 32 -8.76 -9.68 2.75
CA ARG A 32 -8.60 -11.14 2.63
C ARG A 32 -7.26 -11.52 2.03
N VAL A 33 -6.84 -10.86 0.95
CA VAL A 33 -5.54 -11.11 0.34
C VAL A 33 -4.41 -10.63 1.24
N GLU A 34 -4.58 -9.50 1.93
CA GLU A 34 -3.59 -9.04 2.91
C GLU A 34 -3.47 -10.00 4.08
N SER A 35 -4.60 -10.47 4.61
CA SER A 35 -4.55 -11.46 5.70
C SER A 35 -3.91 -12.78 5.26
N PHE A 36 -4.10 -13.17 4.00
CA PHE A 36 -3.41 -14.32 3.42
C PHE A 36 -1.90 -14.09 3.30
N TYR A 37 -1.47 -12.86 3.01
CA TYR A 37 -0.07 -12.51 2.86
C TYR A 37 0.67 -12.38 4.20
N GLU A 38 0.16 -11.53 5.11
CA GLU A 38 0.94 -11.05 6.25
C GLU A 38 0.34 -11.36 7.63
N SER A 39 -0.88 -11.91 7.71
CA SER A 39 -1.50 -12.18 9.01
C SER A 39 -0.71 -13.20 9.82
N ALA A 40 -0.38 -12.88 11.07
CA ALA A 40 0.30 -13.80 11.97
C ALA A 40 -0.47 -15.14 12.20
N THR A 41 -1.79 -15.14 12.00
CA THR A 41 -2.65 -16.31 12.26
C THR A 41 -3.28 -16.91 11.01
N HIS A 42 -3.30 -16.20 9.88
CA HIS A 42 -3.99 -16.62 8.66
C HIS A 42 -3.08 -16.61 7.41
N ALA A 43 -1.78 -16.32 7.55
CA ALA A 43 -0.86 -16.36 6.43
C ALA A 43 -0.90 -17.72 5.71
N GLY A 44 -0.95 -17.69 4.37
CA GLY A 44 -1.06 -18.87 3.51
C GLY A 44 -2.40 -19.61 3.59
N THR A 45 -3.37 -19.13 4.37
CA THR A 45 -4.67 -19.79 4.56
C THR A 45 -5.77 -18.98 3.91
N TYR A 46 -6.43 -19.58 2.92
CA TYR A 46 -7.61 -18.96 2.33
C TYR A 46 -8.76 -18.89 3.33
N LEU A 47 -9.35 -17.69 3.47
CA LEU A 47 -10.59 -17.48 4.22
C LEU A 47 -11.72 -17.19 3.24
N SER A 48 -12.84 -17.89 3.39
CA SER A 48 -14.11 -17.53 2.76
C SER A 48 -14.63 -16.19 3.31
N TRP A 49 -15.67 -15.64 2.68
CA TRP A 49 -16.31 -14.40 3.15
C TRP A 49 -16.81 -14.48 4.58
N ASP A 50 -17.48 -15.57 4.94
CA ASP A 50 -18.07 -15.72 6.26
C ASP A 50 -16.98 -15.85 7.34
N GLU A 51 -15.89 -16.54 7.01
CA GLU A 51 -14.72 -16.65 7.89
C GLU A 51 -14.03 -15.29 8.06
N ALA A 52 -13.77 -14.58 6.96
CA ALA A 52 -13.15 -13.27 6.98
C ALA A 52 -13.96 -12.25 7.82
N ARG A 53 -15.29 -12.24 7.68
CA ARG A 53 -16.18 -11.37 8.48
C ARG A 53 -16.12 -11.69 9.97
N ARG A 54 -16.00 -12.97 10.35
CA ARG A 54 -15.89 -13.39 11.75
C ARG A 54 -14.51 -13.08 12.34
N ALA A 55 -13.46 -13.22 11.54
CA ALA A 55 -12.07 -13.02 11.95
C ALA A 55 -11.71 -11.56 12.20
N ARG A 56 -12.54 -10.59 11.78
CA ARG A 56 -12.30 -9.14 11.94
C ARG A 56 -10.90 -8.75 11.47
N LEU A 57 -10.60 -9.10 10.23
CA LEU A 57 -9.30 -8.90 9.60
C LEU A 57 -8.85 -7.42 9.63
N CYS A 58 -7.54 -7.18 9.50
CA CYS A 58 -6.89 -5.90 9.19
C CYS A 58 -7.54 -4.63 9.80
N GLN A 59 -7.91 -4.65 11.08
CA GLN A 59 -8.60 -3.51 11.70
C GLN A 59 -7.67 -2.29 11.82
N GLY A 60 -8.13 -1.14 11.32
CA GLY A 60 -7.44 0.14 11.49
C GLY A 60 -6.32 0.42 10.50
N TYR A 61 -6.09 -0.47 9.52
CA TYR A 61 -5.10 -0.23 8.46
C TYR A 61 -5.55 0.92 7.56
N GLU A 62 -4.66 1.90 7.35
CA GLU A 62 -4.89 3.06 6.46
C GLU A 62 -4.25 2.89 5.06
N ALA A 63 -3.41 1.87 4.92
CA ALA A 63 -2.67 1.51 3.73
C ALA A 63 -2.42 -0.01 3.75
N TYR A 64 -2.16 -0.58 2.58
CA TYR A 64 -1.89 -2.00 2.39
C TYR A 64 -0.82 -2.12 1.32
N ASN A 65 0.04 -3.11 1.43
CA ASN A 65 1.05 -3.39 0.41
C ASN A 65 1.37 -4.88 0.33
N LEU A 66 1.49 -5.39 -0.88
CA LEU A 66 1.73 -6.82 -1.08
C LEU A 66 2.38 -7.13 -2.43
N PRO A 67 3.21 -8.18 -2.51
CA PRO A 67 3.66 -8.76 -3.78
C PRO A 67 2.47 -9.24 -4.61
N MET A 68 2.54 -9.07 -5.93
CA MET A 68 1.49 -9.57 -6.83
C MET A 68 1.36 -11.11 -6.78
N ASP A 69 2.45 -11.81 -6.46
CA ASP A 69 2.42 -13.26 -6.20
C ASP A 69 1.45 -13.64 -5.09
N SER A 70 1.32 -12.85 -4.04
CA SER A 70 0.38 -13.10 -2.95
C SER A 70 -1.08 -13.13 -3.45
N VAL A 71 -1.42 -12.31 -4.45
CA VAL A 71 -2.74 -12.35 -5.09
C VAL A 71 -2.94 -13.66 -5.86
N ARG A 72 -1.92 -14.09 -6.61
CA ARG A 72 -1.96 -15.34 -7.41
C ARG A 72 -2.05 -16.58 -6.51
N GLU A 73 -1.27 -16.60 -5.43
CA GLU A 73 -1.30 -17.66 -4.42
C GLU A 73 -2.65 -17.70 -3.69
N TRP A 74 -3.19 -16.54 -3.34
CA TRP A 74 -4.52 -16.43 -2.73
C TRP A 74 -5.62 -16.96 -3.67
N LEU A 75 -5.57 -16.64 -4.96
CA LEU A 75 -6.49 -17.20 -5.97
C LEU A 75 -6.32 -18.73 -6.11
N THR A 76 -5.09 -19.23 -6.07
CA THR A 76 -4.81 -20.67 -6.10
C THR A 76 -5.41 -21.37 -4.88
N ALA A 77 -5.21 -20.81 -3.68
CA ALA A 77 -5.78 -21.32 -2.44
C ALA A 77 -7.31 -21.24 -2.42
N MET A 78 -7.89 -20.15 -2.96
CA MET A 78 -9.33 -20.02 -3.16
C MET A 78 -9.85 -21.15 -4.03
N ARG A 79 -9.22 -21.40 -5.19
CA ARG A 79 -9.62 -22.45 -6.14
C ARG A 79 -9.58 -23.84 -5.51
N ALA A 80 -8.53 -24.13 -4.75
CA ALA A 80 -8.40 -25.38 -4.03
C ALA A 80 -9.50 -25.56 -2.97
N ALA A 81 -9.87 -24.50 -2.24
CA ALA A 81 -10.89 -24.55 -1.20
C ALA A 81 -12.32 -24.73 -1.75
N ILE A 82 -12.62 -24.18 -2.93
CA ILE A 82 -13.94 -24.32 -3.56
C ILE A 82 -14.13 -25.65 -4.31
N GLY A 83 -13.05 -26.41 -4.55
CA GLY A 83 -13.11 -27.72 -5.20
C GLY A 83 -13.53 -27.66 -6.69
N THR A 84 -13.24 -26.56 -7.37
CA THR A 84 -13.59 -26.38 -8.78
C THR A 84 -12.43 -26.87 -9.66
N GLU A 85 -12.60 -28.04 -10.28
CA GLU A 85 -11.57 -28.65 -11.15
C GLU A 85 -11.57 -28.08 -12.58
N GLU A 86 -12.68 -27.50 -13.04
CA GLU A 86 -12.83 -26.97 -14.40
C GLU A 86 -13.31 -25.52 -14.38
N ASP A 87 -12.71 -24.68 -15.23
CA ASP A 87 -13.29 -23.36 -15.49
C ASP A 87 -14.65 -23.57 -16.17
N PRO A 88 -15.75 -22.98 -15.63
CA PRO A 88 -17.04 -23.09 -16.29
C PRO A 88 -16.90 -22.58 -17.73
N GLU A 89 -17.58 -23.24 -18.70
CA GLU A 89 -17.71 -22.79 -20.10
C GLU A 89 -18.52 -21.48 -20.19
N THR A 90 -18.05 -20.45 -19.51
CA THR A 90 -18.69 -19.15 -19.40
C THR A 90 -17.62 -18.08 -19.56
N ASP A 91 -17.93 -17.00 -20.27
CA ASP A 91 -17.06 -15.81 -20.39
C ASP A 91 -16.84 -15.08 -19.04
N VAL A 92 -17.34 -15.62 -17.94
CA VAL A 92 -17.28 -15.05 -16.60
C VAL A 92 -16.14 -15.71 -15.82
N PRO A 93 -15.19 -14.93 -15.25
CA PRO A 93 -14.13 -15.51 -14.43
C PRO A 93 -14.67 -16.32 -13.25
N TRP A 94 -14.10 -17.51 -13.02
CA TRP A 94 -14.55 -18.45 -11.98
C TRP A 94 -14.59 -17.83 -10.57
N TRP A 95 -13.65 -16.94 -10.25
CA TRP A 95 -13.55 -16.31 -8.93
C TRP A 95 -14.68 -15.32 -8.64
N LYS A 96 -15.43 -14.89 -9.66
CA LYS A 96 -16.45 -13.83 -9.53
C LYS A 96 -17.54 -14.18 -8.52
N ALA A 97 -17.97 -15.45 -8.49
CA ALA A 97 -19.00 -15.92 -7.56
C ALA A 97 -18.53 -15.98 -6.09
N HIS A 98 -17.22 -15.89 -5.85
CA HIS A 98 -16.59 -16.05 -4.54
C HIS A 98 -15.95 -14.76 -4.00
N CYS A 99 -16.11 -13.65 -4.74
CA CYS A 99 -15.49 -12.35 -4.46
C CYS A 99 -16.53 -11.25 -4.22
N SER A 100 -16.20 -10.27 -3.39
CA SER A 100 -16.98 -9.04 -3.18
C SER A 100 -17.05 -8.19 -4.44
N PRO A 101 -18.04 -7.30 -4.60
CA PRO A 101 -18.02 -6.35 -5.70
C PRO A 101 -16.68 -5.60 -5.82
N GLU A 102 -16.09 -5.25 -4.68
CA GLU A 102 -14.79 -4.59 -4.59
C GLU A 102 -13.61 -5.50 -4.98
N GLU A 103 -13.56 -6.74 -4.47
CA GLU A 103 -12.58 -7.75 -4.90
C GLU A 103 -12.73 -8.07 -6.39
N GLN A 104 -13.96 -8.17 -6.89
CA GLN A 104 -14.23 -8.44 -8.30
C GLN A 104 -13.69 -7.33 -9.19
N ALA A 105 -13.90 -6.08 -8.80
CA ALA A 105 -13.38 -4.94 -9.53
C ALA A 105 -11.86 -4.84 -9.46
N LEU A 106 -11.26 -5.16 -8.30
CA LEU A 106 -9.81 -5.25 -8.15
C LEU A 106 -9.24 -6.32 -9.09
N LEU A 107 -9.76 -7.55 -9.02
CA LEU A 107 -9.28 -8.67 -9.84
C LEU A 107 -9.51 -8.45 -11.33
N ALA A 108 -10.64 -7.84 -11.71
CA ALA A 108 -10.88 -7.44 -13.10
C ALA A 108 -9.80 -6.45 -13.57
N TYR A 109 -9.52 -5.41 -12.78
CA TYR A 109 -8.47 -4.44 -13.10
C TYR A 109 -7.09 -5.09 -13.20
N LEU A 110 -6.71 -5.92 -12.21
CA LEU A 110 -5.42 -6.63 -12.22
C LEU A 110 -5.30 -7.57 -13.43
N SER A 111 -6.38 -8.23 -13.83
CA SER A 111 -6.45 -9.05 -15.04
C SER A 111 -6.26 -8.20 -16.31
N GLU A 112 -6.96 -7.07 -16.42
CA GLU A 112 -6.82 -6.12 -17.54
C GLU A 112 -5.39 -5.58 -17.68
N GLN A 113 -4.68 -5.40 -16.56
CA GLN A 113 -3.28 -4.99 -16.55
C GLN A 113 -2.29 -6.15 -16.80
N GLY A 114 -2.77 -7.39 -16.99
CA GLY A 114 -1.90 -8.56 -17.13
C GLY A 114 -1.13 -8.90 -15.85
N ALA A 115 -1.55 -8.40 -14.69
CA ALA A 115 -0.86 -8.63 -13.41
C ALA A 115 -1.13 -10.05 -12.84
N LEU A 116 -2.21 -10.71 -13.27
CA LEU A 116 -2.59 -12.03 -12.79
C LEU A 116 -2.01 -13.19 -13.61
N THR A 117 -1.37 -12.93 -14.75
CA THR A 117 -0.78 -13.97 -15.59
C THR A 117 0.63 -14.37 -15.08
N PRO A 118 0.92 -15.68 -14.89
CA PRO A 118 2.23 -16.15 -14.41
C PRO A 118 3.39 -15.89 -15.37
N GLU A 119 3.10 -15.91 -16.68
CA GLU A 119 4.08 -15.68 -17.74
C GLU A 119 4.29 -14.17 -17.86
N GLY A 120 5.21 -13.65 -17.06
CA GLY A 120 5.56 -12.23 -17.03
C GLY A 120 5.90 -11.70 -18.41
N GLY A 121 4.95 -11.00 -19.02
CA GLY A 121 5.27 -10.06 -20.09
C GLY A 121 6.31 -9.07 -19.56
N THR A 122 7.21 -8.62 -20.42
CA THR A 122 8.14 -7.53 -20.14
C THR A 122 7.31 -6.29 -19.75
N GLY A 123 7.14 -6.05 -18.44
CA GLY A 123 6.14 -5.11 -17.90
C GLY A 123 5.27 -5.65 -16.76
N ALA A 124 5.47 -6.89 -16.31
CA ALA A 124 4.69 -7.51 -15.24
C ALA A 124 4.72 -6.69 -13.95
N HIS A 125 3.55 -6.19 -13.55
CA HIS A 125 3.37 -5.56 -12.25
C HIS A 125 3.61 -6.60 -11.16
N SER A 126 4.60 -6.34 -10.31
CA SER A 126 5.08 -7.29 -9.30
C SER A 126 4.72 -6.86 -7.88
N TYR A 127 4.22 -5.64 -7.69
CA TYR A 127 3.86 -5.14 -6.36
C TYR A 127 2.61 -4.26 -6.40
N LEU A 128 1.77 -4.38 -5.36
CA LEU A 128 0.59 -3.56 -5.15
C LEU A 128 0.79 -2.70 -3.92
N ILE A 129 0.47 -1.41 -4.04
CA ILE A 129 0.40 -0.48 -2.91
C ILE A 129 -0.96 0.19 -2.89
N SER A 130 -1.47 0.48 -1.70
CA SER A 130 -2.73 1.20 -1.56
C SER A 130 -2.72 2.23 -0.44
N ALA A 131 -3.51 3.28 -0.59
CA ALA A 131 -3.74 4.26 0.45
C ALA A 131 -5.16 4.83 0.40
N LEU A 132 -5.62 5.36 1.53
CA LEU A 132 -6.80 6.21 1.56
C LEU A 132 -6.50 7.58 0.92
N VAL A 133 -7.45 8.09 0.14
CA VAL A 133 -7.32 9.37 -0.58
C VAL A 133 -7.01 10.56 0.35
N LYS A 134 -7.49 10.51 1.60
CA LYS A 134 -7.21 11.51 2.65
C LYS A 134 -5.75 11.52 3.12
N ARG A 135 -4.99 10.46 2.84
CA ARG A 135 -3.62 10.20 3.35
C ARG A 135 -2.64 9.84 2.23
N ALA A 136 -3.11 9.80 0.98
CA ALA A 136 -2.35 9.29 -0.16
C ALA A 136 -0.99 9.97 -0.35
N ASP A 137 -0.89 11.28 -0.07
CA ASP A 137 0.35 12.03 -0.21
C ASP A 137 1.49 11.49 0.69
N GLU A 138 1.17 11.05 1.92
CA GLU A 138 2.18 10.55 2.86
C GLU A 138 2.30 9.02 2.78
N ALA A 139 1.15 8.32 2.79
CA ALA A 139 1.10 6.87 2.85
C ALA A 139 1.71 6.24 1.59
N LEU A 140 1.45 6.77 0.39
CA LEU A 140 2.02 6.18 -0.83
C LEU A 140 3.54 6.34 -0.92
N GLU A 141 4.14 7.34 -0.25
CA GLU A 141 5.61 7.39 -0.19
C GLU A 141 6.17 6.27 0.67
N HIS A 142 5.52 6.01 1.81
CA HIS A 142 5.85 4.92 2.71
C HIS A 142 5.68 3.57 2.01
N GLU A 143 4.53 3.30 1.41
CA GLU A 143 4.26 2.03 0.72
C GLU A 143 5.21 1.77 -0.47
N ARG A 144 5.65 2.82 -1.17
CA ARG A 144 6.66 2.66 -2.24
C ARG A 144 8.00 2.16 -1.70
N LEU A 145 8.34 2.48 -0.45
CA LEU A 145 9.60 2.01 0.15
C LEU A 145 9.53 0.54 0.54
N HIS A 146 8.36 0.03 0.96
CA HIS A 146 8.13 -1.41 1.07
C HIS A 146 8.28 -2.11 -0.28
N ALA A 147 7.74 -1.50 -1.35
CA ALA A 147 7.94 -2.03 -2.69
C ALA A 147 9.43 -2.04 -3.10
N LEU A 148 10.19 -1.00 -2.78
CA LEU A 148 11.64 -0.99 -3.00
C LEU A 148 12.34 -2.08 -2.18
N TYR A 149 11.95 -2.28 -0.92
CA TYR A 149 12.47 -3.36 -0.08
C TYR A 149 12.22 -4.72 -0.69
N TYR A 150 11.06 -4.96 -1.28
CA TYR A 150 10.77 -6.21 -1.99
C TYR A 150 11.59 -6.35 -3.29
N LEU A 151 11.71 -5.29 -4.08
CA LEU A 151 12.29 -5.34 -5.43
C LEU A 151 13.81 -5.23 -5.46
N SER A 152 14.45 -4.58 -4.49
CA SER A 152 15.88 -4.24 -4.51
C SER A 152 16.67 -5.02 -3.46
N PRO A 153 17.45 -6.05 -3.87
CA PRO A 153 18.43 -6.70 -2.99
C PRO A 153 19.42 -5.71 -2.37
N SER A 154 19.86 -4.71 -3.14
CA SER A 154 20.81 -3.69 -2.68
C SER A 154 20.22 -2.83 -1.57
N TYR A 155 18.94 -2.46 -1.66
CA TYR A 155 18.25 -1.71 -0.61
C TYR A 155 18.06 -2.53 0.67
N ARG A 156 17.72 -3.82 0.56
CA ARG A 156 17.67 -4.72 1.74
C ARG A 156 19.03 -4.85 2.42
N ALA A 157 20.10 -5.02 1.63
CA ALA A 157 21.46 -5.09 2.15
C ALA A 157 21.83 -3.79 2.88
N LEU A 158 21.54 -2.63 2.29
CA LEU A 158 21.74 -1.32 2.91
C LEU A 158 21.01 -1.20 4.25
N LEU A 159 19.73 -1.59 4.33
CA LEU A 159 18.97 -1.52 5.57
C LEU A 159 19.50 -2.46 6.65
N ASN A 160 19.99 -3.65 6.26
CA ASN A 160 20.69 -4.55 7.18
C ASN A 160 21.95 -3.91 7.76
N GLU A 161 22.77 -3.26 6.93
CA GLU A 161 23.98 -2.56 7.35
C GLU A 161 23.66 -1.38 8.27
N LEU A 162 22.71 -0.53 7.88
CA LEU A 162 22.28 0.63 8.66
C LEU A 162 21.74 0.19 10.02
N TRP A 163 20.89 -0.84 10.04
CA TRP A 163 20.38 -1.41 11.29
C TRP A 163 21.50 -1.94 12.19
N ALA A 164 22.46 -2.67 11.63
CA ALA A 164 23.59 -3.21 12.38
C ALA A 164 24.54 -2.12 12.90
N SER A 165 24.60 -0.97 12.23
CA SER A 165 25.41 0.18 12.63
C SER A 165 24.81 1.02 13.77
N LEU A 166 23.52 0.83 14.08
CA LEU A 166 22.85 1.59 15.13
C LEU A 166 23.47 1.29 16.51
N PRO A 167 23.65 2.31 17.37
CA PRO A 167 24.00 2.07 18.76
C PRO A 167 22.97 1.15 19.42
N LYS A 168 23.43 0.15 20.18
CA LYS A 168 22.56 -0.88 20.79
C LYS A 168 21.35 -0.30 21.53
N ALA A 169 21.55 0.76 22.30
CA ALA A 169 20.46 1.43 23.04
C ALA A 169 19.40 2.05 22.11
N ILE A 170 19.80 2.56 20.95
CA ILE A 170 18.89 3.14 19.95
C ILE A 170 18.15 2.03 19.21
N ALA A 171 18.87 1.00 18.75
CA ALA A 171 18.25 -0.18 18.15
C ALA A 171 17.17 -0.76 19.08
N SER A 172 17.46 -0.98 20.36
CA SER A 172 16.47 -1.48 21.31
C SER A 172 15.26 -0.55 21.51
N ALA A 173 15.44 0.77 21.44
CA ALA A 173 14.33 1.72 21.52
C ALA A 173 13.42 1.64 20.29
N ILE A 174 13.99 1.53 19.09
CA ILE A 174 13.25 1.37 17.83
C ILE A 174 12.52 0.02 17.82
N GLN A 175 13.19 -1.06 18.23
CA GLN A 175 12.59 -2.40 18.35
C GLN A 175 11.37 -2.38 19.27
N PHE A 176 11.48 -1.76 20.44
CA PHE A 176 10.38 -1.64 21.38
C PHE A 176 9.20 -0.87 20.78
N ASP A 177 9.46 0.24 20.10
CA ASP A 177 8.42 1.03 19.44
C ASP A 177 7.69 0.22 18.35
N LEU A 178 8.44 -0.44 17.46
CA LEU A 178 7.88 -1.28 16.39
C LEU A 178 7.09 -2.46 16.96
N GLN A 179 7.59 -3.10 18.02
CA GLN A 179 6.87 -4.17 18.71
C GLN A 179 5.54 -3.67 19.32
N MET A 180 5.53 -2.48 19.92
CA MET A 180 4.32 -1.87 20.48
C MET A 180 3.28 -1.51 19.39
N ARG A 181 3.74 -1.27 18.16
CA ARG A 181 2.86 -1.10 16.98
C ARG A 181 2.36 -2.45 16.41
N GLY A 182 2.88 -3.57 16.89
CA GLY A 182 2.49 -4.91 16.46
C GLY A 182 3.32 -5.48 15.30
N TYR A 183 4.40 -4.81 14.89
CA TYR A 183 5.27 -5.31 13.85
C TYR A 183 6.12 -6.49 14.34
N ARG A 184 6.29 -7.48 13.47
CA ARG A 184 7.16 -8.62 13.69
C ARG A 184 8.63 -8.27 13.45
N GLU A 185 9.54 -9.01 14.08
CA GLU A 185 10.98 -8.74 14.01
C GLU A 185 11.56 -8.85 12.58
N ASP A 186 10.99 -9.73 11.75
CA ASP A 186 11.41 -9.94 10.37
C ASP A 186 11.19 -8.71 9.47
N VAL A 187 10.27 -7.81 9.82
CA VAL A 187 9.96 -6.60 9.03
C VAL A 187 10.55 -5.31 9.60
N TRP A 188 11.17 -5.32 10.79
CA TRP A 188 11.62 -4.08 11.44
C TRP A 188 12.59 -3.24 10.61
N ARG A 189 13.43 -3.88 9.80
CA ARG A 189 14.38 -3.19 8.91
C ARG A 189 13.69 -2.53 7.73
N ASP A 190 12.67 -3.20 7.20
CA ASP A 190 11.82 -2.64 6.15
C ASP A 190 11.07 -1.41 6.69
N GLU A 191 10.40 -1.56 7.84
CA GLU A 191 9.71 -0.45 8.53
C GLU A 191 10.65 0.73 8.82
N LEU A 192 11.87 0.48 9.31
CA LEU A 192 12.87 1.53 9.50
C LEU A 192 13.10 2.31 8.20
N GLY A 193 13.29 1.59 7.09
CA GLY A 193 13.48 2.18 5.76
C GLY A 193 12.25 2.95 5.30
N ALA A 194 11.05 2.39 5.46
CA ALA A 194 9.80 2.99 5.03
C ALA A 194 9.46 4.26 5.81
N TYR A 195 9.68 4.29 7.13
CA TYR A 195 9.49 5.50 7.93
C TYR A 195 10.58 6.55 7.67
N LEU A 196 11.85 6.15 7.63
CA LEU A 196 12.96 7.11 7.50
C LEU A 196 13.26 7.54 6.08
N GLY A 197 12.73 6.87 5.05
CA GLY A 197 13.00 7.16 3.64
C GLY A 197 12.04 8.16 2.97
N VAL A 198 10.91 8.51 3.58
CA VAL A 198 9.90 9.40 2.97
C VAL A 198 10.44 10.81 2.67
N ARG A 199 10.08 11.42 1.53
CA ARG A 199 10.62 12.72 1.08
C ARG A 199 9.64 13.88 1.23
N GLY A 200 8.35 13.60 1.39
CA GLY A 200 7.23 14.52 1.29
C GLY A 200 7.23 15.67 2.30
N PRO A 201 6.27 16.59 2.19
CA PRO A 201 6.23 17.81 3.00
C PRO A 201 6.03 17.50 4.49
N HIS A 202 7.14 17.44 5.22
CA HIS A 202 7.14 17.28 6.67
C HIS A 202 6.64 18.55 7.33
N THR A 203 5.46 18.48 7.96
CA THR A 203 5.10 19.51 8.96
C THR A 203 6.05 19.38 10.15
N ARG A 204 6.30 20.47 10.90
CA ARG A 204 7.12 20.41 12.14
C ARG A 204 6.66 19.35 13.16
N ARG A 205 5.47 18.76 13.00
CA ARG A 205 4.92 17.68 13.84
C ARG A 205 5.22 16.27 13.34
N LYS A 206 5.86 16.10 12.18
CA LYS A 206 6.17 14.81 11.54
C LYS A 206 7.55 14.87 10.89
N ASP A 207 8.59 15.15 11.68
CA ASP A 207 9.97 14.95 11.21
C ASP A 207 10.26 13.44 11.25
N PRO A 208 10.56 12.77 10.11
CA PRO A 208 10.86 11.35 10.10
C PRO A 208 12.03 10.98 11.03
N CYS A 209 12.96 11.91 11.27
CA CYS A 209 14.04 11.67 12.22
C CYS A 209 13.49 11.40 13.63
N GLN A 210 12.36 11.99 13.99
CA GLN A 210 11.72 11.85 15.30
C GLN A 210 10.70 10.69 15.37
N GLU A 211 10.55 9.89 14.31
CA GLU A 211 9.56 8.80 14.24
C GLU A 211 9.63 7.86 15.45
N PHE A 212 10.85 7.50 15.85
CA PHE A 212 11.11 6.58 16.97
C PHE A 212 11.52 7.33 18.25
N GLY A 213 11.00 8.56 18.41
CA GLY A 213 11.19 9.42 19.57
C GLY A 213 12.49 10.22 19.60
N ASN A 214 12.50 11.26 20.45
CA ASN A 214 13.59 12.24 20.52
C ASN A 214 14.97 11.66 20.83
N LYS A 215 15.04 10.55 21.58
CA LYS A 215 16.32 9.91 21.94
C LYS A 215 17.00 9.25 20.73
N SER A 216 16.21 8.77 19.77
CA SER A 216 16.68 8.11 18.55
C SER A 216 16.98 9.11 17.44
N ALA A 217 16.53 10.37 17.58
CA ALA A 217 16.46 11.30 16.46
C ALA A 217 17.78 11.60 15.76
N SER A 218 18.89 11.71 16.50
CA SER A 218 20.21 11.93 15.89
C SER A 218 20.65 10.75 15.04
N ALA A 219 20.49 9.53 15.54
CA ALA A 219 20.85 8.32 14.80
C ALA A 219 19.92 8.11 13.59
N CYS A 220 18.61 8.33 13.77
CA CYS A 220 17.65 8.29 12.68
C CYS A 220 17.96 9.32 11.58
N ALA A 221 18.47 10.50 11.94
CA ALA A 221 18.89 11.51 10.97
C ALA A 221 20.10 11.04 10.13
N GLU A 222 21.06 10.35 10.73
CA GLU A 222 22.21 9.77 10.02
C GLU A 222 21.80 8.64 9.07
N VAL A 223 20.93 7.73 9.55
CA VAL A 223 20.34 6.67 8.72
C VAL A 223 19.56 7.29 7.55
N ARG A 224 18.67 8.24 7.84
CA ARG A 224 17.86 8.93 6.84
C ARG A 224 18.71 9.61 5.77
N ARG A 225 19.79 10.31 6.14
CA ARG A 225 20.70 10.94 5.16
C ARG A 225 21.22 9.90 4.17
N THR A 226 21.71 8.76 4.66
CA THR A 226 22.21 7.67 3.82
C THR A 226 21.12 7.08 2.95
N LEU A 227 19.91 6.85 3.50
CA LEU A 227 18.77 6.35 2.73
C LEU A 227 18.39 7.29 1.59
N LEU A 228 18.24 8.59 1.86
CA LEU A 228 17.84 9.57 0.85
C LEU A 228 18.86 9.74 -0.29
N GLU A 229 20.14 9.48 0.00
CA GLU A 229 21.20 9.44 -1.01
C GLU A 229 21.14 8.16 -1.87
N ARG A 230 20.77 7.01 -1.28
CA ARG A 230 20.86 5.70 -1.94
C ARG A 230 19.58 5.20 -2.59
N ILE A 231 18.40 5.62 -2.11
CA ILE A 231 17.09 5.22 -2.66
C ILE A 231 17.00 5.39 -4.19
N PRO A 232 17.39 6.54 -4.79
CA PRO A 232 17.31 6.71 -6.24
C PRO A 232 18.17 5.69 -6.99
N THR A 233 19.37 5.41 -6.48
CA THR A 233 20.29 4.43 -7.04
C THR A 233 19.71 3.01 -6.96
N CYS A 234 19.11 2.63 -5.83
CA CYS A 234 18.47 1.32 -5.67
C CYS A 234 17.31 1.10 -6.66
N TRP A 235 16.46 2.12 -6.87
CA TRP A 235 15.43 2.06 -7.91
C TRP A 235 16.04 1.88 -9.31
N LYS A 236 17.10 2.64 -9.60
CA LYS A 236 17.70 2.62 -10.92
C LYS A 236 18.44 1.33 -11.23
N GLU A 237 19.30 0.88 -10.32
CA GLU A 237 20.22 -0.24 -10.55
C GLU A 237 19.53 -1.60 -10.45
N ASP A 238 18.67 -1.79 -9.44
CA ASP A 238 18.03 -3.09 -9.22
C ASP A 238 16.68 -3.22 -9.96
N VAL A 239 15.94 -2.11 -10.11
CA VAL A 239 14.59 -2.11 -10.70
C VAL A 239 14.57 -1.54 -12.13
N GLY A 240 15.61 -0.82 -12.54
CA GLY A 240 15.69 -0.23 -13.88
C GLY A 240 14.83 1.02 -14.07
N LEU A 241 14.42 1.68 -12.99
CA LEU A 241 13.53 2.85 -13.03
C LEU A 241 14.11 4.05 -12.27
N GLU A 242 13.84 5.25 -12.77
CA GLU A 242 14.11 6.47 -12.03
C GLU A 242 13.01 6.69 -10.99
N GLU A 243 13.35 6.96 -9.72
CA GLU A 243 12.38 7.13 -8.61
C GLU A 243 11.25 8.11 -8.96
N ALA A 244 11.57 9.20 -9.69
CA ALA A 244 10.62 10.22 -10.12
C ALA A 244 9.49 9.69 -11.02
N THR A 245 9.72 8.60 -11.77
CA THR A 245 8.71 7.98 -12.64
C THR A 245 7.61 7.26 -11.84
N LEU A 246 7.88 6.93 -10.58
CA LEU A 246 6.95 6.24 -9.68
C LEU A 246 6.11 7.22 -8.85
N GLN A 247 6.37 8.52 -8.95
CA GLN A 247 5.62 9.55 -8.26
C GLN A 247 4.36 9.88 -9.06
N LEU A 248 3.20 9.74 -8.41
CA LEU A 248 1.95 10.20 -8.99
C LEU A 248 1.94 11.74 -9.04
N PRO A 249 1.54 12.35 -10.17
CA PRO A 249 1.47 13.79 -10.23
C PRO A 249 0.40 14.30 -9.26
N PRO A 250 0.54 15.49 -8.64
CA PRO A 250 -0.45 16.02 -7.70
C PRO A 250 -1.87 16.08 -8.29
N SER A 251 -1.98 16.35 -9.59
CA SER A 251 -3.25 16.33 -10.32
C SER A 251 -3.96 14.97 -10.29
N TYR A 252 -3.23 13.86 -10.22
CA TYR A 252 -3.80 12.52 -10.12
C TYR A 252 -4.49 12.32 -8.77
N ILE A 253 -3.85 12.73 -7.67
CA ILE A 253 -4.44 12.64 -6.32
C ILE A 253 -5.66 13.56 -6.22
N ASP A 254 -5.60 14.76 -6.81
CA ASP A 254 -6.75 15.68 -6.82
C ASP A 254 -7.92 15.15 -7.66
N GLN A 255 -7.65 14.49 -8.78
CA GLN A 255 -8.68 13.79 -9.56
C GLN A 255 -9.29 12.63 -8.76
N ALA A 256 -8.46 11.83 -8.09
CA ALA A 256 -8.94 10.77 -7.20
C ALA A 256 -9.82 11.33 -6.06
N ARG A 257 -9.44 12.46 -5.45
CA ARG A 257 -10.25 13.17 -4.44
C ARG A 257 -11.59 13.62 -4.99
N GLN A 258 -11.64 14.11 -6.22
CA GLN A 258 -12.89 14.55 -6.85
C GLN A 258 -13.79 13.37 -7.22
N ALA A 259 -13.21 12.28 -7.72
CA ALA A 259 -13.95 11.10 -8.14
C ALA A 259 -14.45 10.25 -6.96
N LEU A 260 -13.68 10.17 -5.87
CA LEU A 260 -13.93 9.30 -4.73
C LEU A 260 -14.46 10.04 -3.49
N GLY A 261 -14.39 11.37 -3.48
CA GLY A 261 -14.90 12.20 -2.39
C GLY A 261 -16.43 12.20 -2.33
N PRO A 262 -17.01 12.51 -1.15
CA PRO A 262 -18.44 12.68 -1.04
C PRO A 262 -18.92 13.76 -2.02
N PRO A 263 -20.12 13.62 -2.62
CA PRO A 263 -20.65 14.61 -3.55
C PRO A 263 -20.61 16.00 -2.89
N ARG A 264 -20.03 16.98 -3.58
CA ARG A 264 -19.98 18.35 -3.05
C ARG A 264 -21.40 18.80 -2.72
N PRO A 265 -21.68 19.30 -1.51
CA PRO A 265 -22.98 19.87 -1.22
C PRO A 265 -23.24 21.01 -2.22
N PRO A 266 -24.48 21.19 -2.69
CA PRO A 266 -24.81 22.26 -3.61
C PRO A 266 -24.39 23.59 -3.00
N SER A 267 -23.74 24.43 -3.82
CA SER A 267 -23.31 25.77 -3.43
C SER A 267 -24.49 26.51 -2.81
N ALA A 268 -24.37 26.92 -1.55
CA ALA A 268 -25.43 27.69 -0.90
C ALA A 268 -25.76 28.92 -1.75
N PRO A 269 -27.03 29.21 -2.02
CA PRO A 269 -27.40 30.38 -2.82
C PRO A 269 -26.81 31.62 -2.16
N ALA A 270 -26.11 32.44 -2.97
CA ALA A 270 -25.50 33.67 -2.51
C ALA A 270 -26.53 34.48 -1.71
N ARG A 271 -26.26 34.68 -0.42
CA ARG A 271 -27.09 35.52 0.45
C ARG A 271 -27.17 36.90 -0.20
N ARG A 272 -28.30 37.21 -0.84
CA ARG A 272 -28.64 38.57 -1.27
C ARG A 272 -28.55 39.44 -0.02
N GLY A 273 -27.63 40.38 -0.03
CA GLY A 273 -27.41 41.32 1.06
C GLY A 273 -28.73 41.96 1.47
N ARG A 274 -29.01 41.96 2.78
CA ARG A 274 -30.09 42.79 3.33
C ARG A 274 -29.80 44.25 2.95
N PRO A 275 -30.75 44.98 2.33
CA PRO A 275 -30.59 46.41 2.18
C PRO A 275 -30.56 47.02 3.58
N GLY A 276 -29.49 47.74 3.90
CA GLY A 276 -29.42 48.52 5.13
C GLY A 276 -30.58 49.51 5.15
N ARG A 277 -31.41 49.44 6.19
CA ARG A 277 -32.35 50.51 6.51
C ARG A 277 -31.54 51.70 7.01
N ARG A 278 -31.60 52.81 6.27
CA ARG A 278 -31.35 54.16 6.80
C ARG A 278 -32.56 54.60 7.62
#